data_AF-A0A953TXH5-F1
#
_entry.id   AF-A0A953TXH5-F1
#
_cell.length_a   1.000
_cell.length_b   1.000
_cell.length_c   1.000
_cell.angle_alpha   90.00
_cell.angle_beta   90.00
_cell.angle_gamma   90.00
#
_symmetry.space_group_name_H-M   'P 1'
#
loop_
_entity.id
_entity.type
_entity.pdbx_description
1 polymer ?
#
loop_
_entity_poly.entity_id
_entity_poly.type
_entity_poly.pdbx_seq_one_letter_code
_entity_poly.pdbx_strand_id
1 'polypeptide(L)'
;LPAVEALGSATVICTDKTGTLTENRMRARRLAIDGDLVEVHTAIADSTFVTRHRRVFEIAIHAETTRVGRDGHVLGDPMEVALVAMGRRALPGDARERLELIPFSAERMRVSSLHRDGDGFALYAKGALQTILPRCTAVETREGRAPLDDTWRRRYLEAESTMGRDGLRVLALAYRELPARLDRDRLEESLTLAGLVGLEDPPRAEVPAALEQCRQAGIKVVMVTGDHPETGRAIARAIGLIQTDAPTVITGDTLNGLSDAELRFLIDRPEVIFARTSAEQKLRIVRAFQLTGAIVAVTGDGVNDAPALKAADVGVAMGISGTDVSRHAADIVLLDDNFASIVAAIEEGRGVFDNIRKFTTYVLTSNVPELVPYLAFVLLRIPLPLTIIQVLAVDLGTDMVPALGLGAERPDAEVMVRPPRAKDRLIDYGLLGRVYLQLGVVESAAAMTAYALVLKAGGWHWGQTLAATDPSYLRSTTACLTAIVITQVANVFACRSESRPFAPREILTNRLLLAGVVIELLLIAAIDYTSWGHRIFGTASIGWTAWAVALPFAAALLAIDALWKRRRASCHLFGRRSLY
;
A
#
# COMPACT_ATOMS: atom_id res chain seq x y z
N LEU A 1 -10.13 -3.58 9.79
CA LEU A 1 -9.66 -2.64 10.84
C LEU A 1 -8.27 -3.02 11.36
N PRO A 2 -8.03 -4.19 11.99
CA PRO A 2 -6.68 -4.58 12.42
C PRO A 2 -5.66 -4.69 11.27
N ALA A 3 -6.11 -5.12 10.09
CA ALA A 3 -5.27 -5.26 8.90
C ALA A 3 -4.61 -3.95 8.44
N VAL A 4 -5.27 -2.80 8.63
CA VAL A 4 -4.74 -1.48 8.23
C VAL A 4 -3.58 -1.09 9.15
N GLU A 5 -3.71 -1.32 10.46
CA GLU A 5 -2.62 -1.10 11.43
C GLU A 5 -1.45 -2.06 11.20
N ALA A 6 -1.75 -3.34 10.95
CA ALA A 6 -0.76 -4.35 10.63
C ALA A 6 0.04 -3.99 9.37
N LEU A 7 -0.64 -3.45 8.34
CA LEU A 7 -0.01 -3.00 7.11
C LEU A 7 0.93 -1.81 7.36
N GLY A 8 0.54 -0.85 8.20
CA GLY A 8 1.43 0.25 8.63
C GLY A 8 2.71 -0.22 9.33
N SER A 9 2.70 -1.45 9.85
CA SER A 9 3.82 -2.08 10.55
C SER A 9 4.66 -3.00 9.65
N ALA A 10 4.28 -3.16 8.38
CA ALA A 10 4.97 -4.03 7.46
C ALA A 10 6.44 -3.61 7.29
N THR A 11 7.33 -4.60 7.40
CA THR A 11 8.77 -4.45 7.15
C THR A 11 9.16 -5.04 5.80
N VAL A 12 8.38 -5.99 5.29
CA VAL A 12 8.61 -6.66 4.01
C VAL A 12 7.31 -6.71 3.21
N ILE A 13 7.37 -6.40 1.93
CA ILE A 13 6.27 -6.58 0.96
C ILE A 13 6.72 -7.61 -0.08
N CYS A 14 6.10 -8.78 -0.08
CA CYS A 14 6.23 -9.76 -1.15
C CYS A 14 5.15 -9.48 -2.19
N THR A 15 5.54 -9.09 -3.40
CA THR A 15 4.59 -8.66 -4.43
C THR A 15 4.75 -9.45 -5.72
N ASP A 16 3.63 -9.81 -6.35
CA ASP A 16 3.67 -10.36 -7.71
C ASP A 16 4.01 -9.27 -8.72
N LYS A 17 4.58 -9.67 -9.86
CA LYS A 17 4.92 -8.80 -10.97
C LYS A 17 3.67 -8.45 -11.79
N THR A 18 2.95 -9.47 -12.26
CA THR A 18 1.85 -9.29 -13.23
C THR A 18 0.64 -8.67 -12.54
N GLY A 19 0.05 -7.63 -13.14
CA GLY A 19 -1.16 -6.98 -12.63
C GLY A 19 -0.96 -6.07 -11.42
N THR A 20 0.10 -6.28 -10.65
CA THR A 20 0.45 -5.44 -9.49
C THR A 20 1.50 -4.39 -9.84
N LEU A 21 2.70 -4.81 -10.26
CA LEU A 21 3.77 -3.90 -10.66
C LEU A 21 3.65 -3.47 -12.14
N THR A 22 3.01 -4.31 -12.95
CA THR A 22 2.73 -4.07 -14.36
C THR A 22 1.24 -3.89 -14.61
N GLU A 23 0.90 -3.35 -15.78
CA GLU A 23 -0.49 -3.08 -16.17
C GLU A 23 -1.30 -4.34 -16.50
N ASN A 24 -0.64 -5.52 -16.59
CA ASN A 24 -1.22 -6.75 -17.14
C ASN A 24 -1.85 -6.52 -18.53
N ARG A 25 -1.19 -5.65 -19.31
CA ARG A 25 -1.66 -5.25 -20.64
C ARG A 25 -0.50 -5.35 -21.61
N MET A 26 -0.43 -6.51 -22.27
CA MET A 26 0.61 -6.76 -23.26
C MET A 26 0.57 -5.71 -24.38
N ARG A 27 1.75 -5.28 -24.82
CA ARG A 27 1.93 -4.37 -25.96
C ARG A 27 3.12 -4.82 -26.81
N ALA A 28 2.99 -4.75 -28.12
CA ALA A 28 4.12 -4.96 -29.02
C ALA A 28 5.12 -3.81 -28.88
N ARG A 29 6.36 -4.13 -28.53
CA ARG A 29 7.42 -3.16 -28.25
C ARG A 29 8.49 -3.11 -29.33
N ARG A 30 9.06 -4.26 -29.69
CA ARG A 30 10.11 -4.37 -30.70
C ARG A 30 9.77 -5.39 -31.77
N LEU A 31 10.33 -5.18 -32.95
CA LEU A 31 10.34 -6.13 -34.06
C LEU A 31 11.79 -6.51 -34.34
N ALA A 32 12.02 -7.77 -34.71
CA ALA A 32 13.25 -8.16 -35.39
C ALA A 32 12.89 -8.50 -36.85
N ILE A 33 13.31 -7.64 -37.78
CA ILE A 33 13.01 -7.76 -39.21
C ILE A 33 14.32 -7.57 -39.96
N ASP A 34 14.60 -8.43 -40.94
CA ASP A 34 15.90 -8.47 -41.62
C ASP A 34 17.07 -8.67 -40.63
N GLY A 35 16.74 -9.22 -39.45
CA GLY A 35 17.66 -9.39 -38.33
C GLY A 35 18.13 -8.10 -37.64
N ASP A 36 17.50 -6.96 -37.94
CA ASP A 36 17.67 -5.70 -37.22
C ASP A 36 16.55 -5.52 -36.19
N LEU A 37 16.86 -4.95 -35.03
CA LEU A 37 15.87 -4.60 -34.01
C LEU A 37 15.30 -3.21 -34.27
N VAL A 38 13.97 -3.11 -34.34
CA VAL A 38 13.25 -1.86 -34.62
C VAL A 38 12.14 -1.68 -33.58
N GLU A 39 11.96 -0.45 -33.09
CA GLU A 39 10.87 -0.11 -32.18
C GLU A 39 9.53 -0.07 -32.93
N VAL A 40 8.51 -0.76 -32.44
CA VAL A 40 7.20 -0.90 -33.11
C VAL A 40 6.56 0.45 -33.42
N HIS A 41 6.66 1.41 -32.50
CA HIS A 41 6.07 2.74 -32.70
C HIS A 41 6.75 3.52 -33.85
N THR A 42 8.05 3.34 -34.04
CA THR A 42 8.79 3.93 -35.18
C THR A 42 8.46 3.21 -36.48
N ALA A 43 8.41 1.87 -36.45
CA ALA A 43 8.09 1.04 -37.61
C ALA A 43 6.70 1.33 -38.19
N ILE A 44 5.69 1.52 -37.34
CA ILE A 44 4.31 1.81 -37.75
C ILE A 44 4.15 3.26 -38.24
N ALA A 45 4.98 4.20 -37.75
CA ALA A 45 4.93 5.59 -38.19
C ALA A 45 5.50 5.79 -39.61
N ASP A 46 6.37 4.88 -40.08
CA ASP A 46 6.95 4.90 -41.41
C ASP A 46 6.12 4.04 -42.39
N SER A 47 5.35 4.70 -43.25
CA SER A 47 4.51 4.02 -44.26
C SER A 47 5.31 3.19 -45.26
N THR A 48 6.57 3.58 -45.56
CA THR A 48 7.44 2.83 -46.45
C THR A 48 7.91 1.53 -45.81
N PHE A 49 8.21 1.57 -44.50
CA PHE A 49 8.53 0.39 -43.71
C PHE A 49 7.34 -0.57 -43.63
N VAL A 50 6.14 -0.05 -43.32
CA VAL A 50 4.91 -0.86 -43.25
C VAL A 50 4.63 -1.55 -44.58
N THR A 51 4.74 -0.82 -45.70
CA THR A 51 4.49 -1.37 -47.04
C THR A 51 5.52 -2.45 -47.40
N ARG A 52 6.81 -2.22 -47.10
CA ARG A 52 7.88 -3.18 -47.37
C ARG A 52 7.74 -4.46 -46.55
N HIS A 53 7.38 -4.33 -45.27
CA HIS A 53 7.29 -5.46 -44.34
C HIS A 53 5.84 -5.85 -44.03
N ARG A 54 4.95 -5.69 -45.03
CA ARG A 54 3.50 -5.87 -44.92
C ARG A 54 3.13 -7.23 -44.31
N ARG A 55 3.84 -8.30 -44.68
CA ARG A 55 3.59 -9.68 -44.19
C ARG A 55 3.64 -9.80 -42.66
N VAL A 56 4.52 -9.05 -41.98
CA VAL A 56 4.60 -9.05 -40.50
C VAL A 56 3.30 -8.58 -39.87
N PHE A 57 2.73 -7.50 -40.40
CA PHE A 57 1.50 -6.90 -39.89
C PHE A 57 0.26 -7.70 -40.29
N GLU A 58 0.25 -8.31 -41.48
CA GLU A 58 -0.80 -9.25 -41.91
C GLU A 58 -0.87 -10.47 -40.98
N ILE A 59 0.28 -11.09 -40.67
CA ILE A 59 0.32 -12.22 -39.72
C ILE A 59 -0.23 -11.80 -38.36
N ALA A 60 0.13 -10.60 -37.88
CA ALA A 60 -0.34 -10.07 -36.60
C ALA A 60 -1.86 -9.85 -36.56
N ILE A 61 -2.49 -9.49 -37.68
CA ILE A 61 -3.96 -9.32 -37.79
C ILE A 61 -4.67 -10.68 -37.93
N HIS A 62 -4.08 -11.60 -38.70
CA HIS A 62 -4.84 -12.73 -39.24
C HIS A 62 -4.58 -14.06 -38.52
N ALA A 63 -3.38 -14.28 -37.97
CA ALA A 63 -3.05 -15.45 -37.16
C ALA A 63 -3.50 -15.26 -35.71
N GLU A 64 -4.81 -15.18 -35.48
CA GLU A 64 -5.40 -14.84 -34.18
C GLU A 64 -6.62 -15.71 -33.83
N THR A 65 -6.95 -15.77 -32.53
CA THR A 65 -8.13 -16.49 -31.98
C THR A 65 -9.09 -15.58 -31.21
N THR A 66 -8.82 -14.28 -31.23
CA THR A 66 -9.60 -13.21 -30.60
C THR A 66 -10.99 -13.07 -31.21
N ARG A 67 -11.88 -12.43 -30.45
CA ARG A 67 -13.25 -12.11 -30.84
C ARG A 67 -13.53 -10.65 -30.55
N VAL A 68 -14.36 -10.01 -31.34
CA VAL A 68 -14.81 -8.65 -31.03
C VAL A 68 -16.03 -8.76 -30.10
N GLY A 69 -15.92 -8.23 -28.90
CA GLY A 69 -17.02 -8.13 -27.94
C GLY A 69 -18.10 -7.16 -28.42
N ARG A 70 -19.26 -7.20 -27.75
CA ARG A 70 -20.41 -6.32 -28.09
C ARG A 70 -20.07 -4.83 -28.00
N ASP A 71 -19.06 -4.50 -27.21
CA ASP A 71 -18.64 -3.13 -26.92
C ASP A 71 -17.53 -2.65 -27.88
N GLY A 72 -17.19 -3.46 -28.89
CA GLY A 72 -16.13 -3.16 -29.86
C GLY A 72 -14.71 -3.52 -29.41
N HIS A 73 -14.52 -3.92 -28.15
CA HIS A 73 -13.23 -4.37 -27.63
C HIS A 73 -12.85 -5.77 -28.13
N VAL A 74 -11.56 -5.97 -28.41
CA VAL A 74 -11.02 -7.28 -28.80
C VAL A 74 -10.80 -8.12 -27.54
N LEU A 75 -11.51 -9.24 -27.45
CA LEU A 75 -11.43 -10.23 -26.38
C LEU A 75 -10.56 -11.40 -26.84
N GLY A 76 -9.58 -11.80 -26.02
CA GLY A 76 -8.70 -12.92 -26.31
C GLY A 76 -7.50 -12.94 -25.37
N ASP A 77 -6.53 -13.81 -25.66
CA ASP A 77 -5.26 -13.81 -24.94
C ASP A 77 -4.55 -12.43 -25.10
N PRO A 78 -3.99 -11.85 -24.01
CA PRO A 78 -3.40 -10.52 -24.05
C PRO A 78 -2.32 -10.33 -25.12
N MET A 79 -1.51 -11.35 -25.41
CA MET A 79 -0.48 -11.26 -26.44
C MET A 79 -1.10 -11.18 -27.84
N GLU A 80 -2.19 -11.91 -28.07
CA GLU A 80 -2.92 -11.81 -29.34
C GLU A 80 -3.59 -10.45 -29.52
N VAL A 81 -4.23 -9.94 -28.47
CA VAL A 81 -4.84 -8.60 -28.48
C VAL A 81 -3.79 -7.54 -28.81
N ALA A 82 -2.60 -7.63 -28.23
CA ALA A 82 -1.48 -6.73 -28.51
C ALA A 82 -1.01 -6.80 -29.97
N LEU A 83 -0.89 -8.00 -30.54
CA LEU A 83 -0.50 -8.20 -31.93
C LEU A 83 -1.56 -7.70 -32.92
N VAL A 84 -2.83 -8.02 -32.67
CA VAL A 84 -3.93 -7.55 -33.51
C VAL A 84 -4.02 -6.02 -33.47
N ALA A 85 -3.82 -5.40 -32.29
CA ALA A 85 -3.78 -3.95 -32.16
C ALA A 85 -2.60 -3.32 -32.92
N MET A 86 -1.41 -3.94 -32.85
CA MET A 86 -0.24 -3.53 -33.64
C MET A 86 -0.54 -3.60 -35.14
N GLY A 87 -1.03 -4.75 -35.61
CA GLY A 87 -1.32 -4.99 -37.01
C GLY A 87 -2.39 -4.05 -37.57
N ARG A 88 -3.53 -3.90 -36.89
CA ARG A 88 -4.62 -3.00 -37.32
C ARG A 88 -4.21 -1.53 -37.36
N ARG A 89 -3.26 -1.11 -36.52
CA ARG A 89 -2.71 0.24 -36.54
C ARG A 89 -1.78 0.46 -37.73
N ALA A 90 -1.06 -0.58 -38.16
CA ALA A 90 -0.20 -0.53 -39.34
C ALA A 90 -0.99 -0.66 -40.66
N LEU A 91 -1.96 -1.56 -40.71
CA LEU A 91 -2.79 -1.86 -41.88
C LEU A 91 -4.29 -1.68 -41.54
N PRO A 92 -4.77 -0.43 -41.42
CA PRO A 92 -6.17 -0.17 -41.12
C PRO A 92 -7.08 -0.69 -42.24
N GLY A 93 -8.07 -1.51 -41.88
CA GLY A 93 -9.06 -2.05 -42.82
C GLY A 93 -8.65 -3.31 -43.57
N ASP A 94 -7.49 -3.90 -43.27
CA ASP A 94 -7.10 -5.20 -43.85
C ASP A 94 -7.96 -6.32 -43.23
N ALA A 95 -8.99 -6.73 -43.99
CA ALA A 95 -9.93 -7.77 -43.61
C ALA A 95 -9.88 -8.87 -44.67
N ARG A 96 -9.42 -10.06 -44.27
CA ARG A 96 -9.36 -11.24 -45.11
C ARG A 96 -10.33 -12.30 -44.59
N GLU A 97 -10.92 -13.04 -45.53
CA GLU A 97 -11.79 -14.16 -45.20
C GLU A 97 -10.94 -15.32 -44.66
N ARG A 98 -11.10 -15.61 -43.35
CA ARG A 98 -10.48 -16.77 -42.69
C ARG A 98 -11.27 -18.03 -43.04
N LEU A 99 -10.64 -18.95 -43.76
CA LEU A 99 -11.22 -20.22 -44.17
C LEU A 99 -11.03 -21.30 -43.10
N GLU A 100 -9.87 -21.30 -42.44
CA GLU A 100 -9.53 -22.32 -41.46
C GLU A 100 -8.65 -21.74 -40.35
N LEU A 101 -8.85 -22.23 -39.14
CA LEU A 101 -8.03 -21.91 -37.96
C LEU A 101 -7.47 -23.20 -37.39
N ILE A 102 -6.15 -23.23 -37.24
CA ILE A 102 -5.41 -24.27 -36.57
C ILE A 102 -5.04 -23.70 -35.18
N PRO A 103 -5.77 -24.06 -34.11
CA PRO A 103 -5.65 -23.40 -32.81
C PRO A 103 -4.36 -23.75 -32.08
N PHE A 104 -4.05 -22.99 -31.04
CA PHE A 104 -2.92 -23.31 -30.17
C PHE A 104 -3.11 -24.68 -29.48
N SER A 105 -2.04 -25.45 -29.39
CA SER A 105 -1.94 -26.61 -28.47
C SER A 105 -0.58 -26.60 -27.79
N ALA A 106 -0.51 -27.11 -26.56
CA ALA A 106 0.74 -27.16 -25.78
C ALA A 106 1.84 -27.97 -26.50
N GLU A 107 1.46 -28.97 -27.30
CA GLU A 107 2.37 -29.77 -28.11
C GLU A 107 2.96 -28.99 -29.30
N ARG A 108 2.17 -28.07 -29.90
CA ARG A 108 2.57 -27.35 -31.12
C ARG A 108 3.16 -25.98 -30.85
N MET A 109 2.74 -25.33 -29.76
CA MET A 109 3.13 -23.98 -29.33
C MET A 109 3.05 -22.92 -30.44
N ARG A 110 2.03 -22.99 -31.30
CA ARG A 110 1.79 -22.07 -32.42
C ARG A 110 0.31 -22.03 -32.79
N VAL A 111 -0.11 -20.93 -33.42
CA VAL A 111 -1.43 -20.70 -34.03
C VAL A 111 -1.22 -20.45 -35.51
N SER A 112 -2.02 -21.10 -36.35
CA SER A 112 -1.98 -20.91 -37.80
C SER A 112 -3.38 -20.65 -38.35
N SER A 113 -3.49 -19.85 -39.40
CA SER A 113 -4.77 -19.50 -40.02
C SER A 113 -4.64 -19.43 -41.53
N LEU A 114 -5.62 -19.99 -42.24
CA LEU A 114 -5.67 -20.04 -43.70
C LEU A 114 -6.66 -19.00 -44.22
N HIS A 115 -6.21 -18.20 -45.18
CA HIS A 115 -6.98 -17.11 -45.78
C HIS A 115 -6.96 -17.22 -47.29
N ARG A 116 -7.99 -16.69 -47.94
CA ARG A 116 -8.00 -16.54 -49.40
C ARG A 116 -7.07 -15.39 -49.80
N ASP A 117 -6.21 -15.61 -50.81
CA ASP A 117 -5.28 -14.62 -51.33
C ASP A 117 -5.22 -14.71 -52.87
N GLY A 118 -5.97 -13.86 -53.56
CA GLY A 118 -6.17 -13.95 -55.02
C GLY A 118 -6.75 -15.29 -55.45
N ASP A 119 -6.11 -15.94 -56.44
CA ASP A 119 -6.46 -17.28 -56.93
C ASP A 119 -5.91 -18.43 -56.05
N GLY A 120 -5.13 -18.10 -55.02
CA GLY A 120 -4.51 -19.06 -54.10
C GLY A 120 -4.93 -18.85 -52.65
N PHE A 121 -4.05 -19.28 -51.74
CA PHE A 121 -4.25 -19.14 -50.30
C PHE A 121 -3.00 -18.62 -49.61
N ALA A 122 -3.18 -17.91 -48.49
CA ALA A 122 -2.11 -17.52 -47.60
C ALA A 122 -2.31 -18.20 -46.24
N LEU A 123 -1.31 -18.92 -45.78
CA LEU A 123 -1.24 -19.43 -44.42
C LEU A 123 -0.40 -18.47 -43.58
N TYR A 124 -0.96 -17.96 -42.48
CA TYR A 124 -0.24 -17.15 -41.50
C TYR A 124 -0.09 -17.92 -40.21
N ALA A 125 1.12 -17.94 -39.65
CA ALA A 125 1.45 -18.65 -38.43
C ALA A 125 2.19 -17.75 -37.44
N LYS A 126 1.89 -17.89 -36.15
CA LYS A 126 2.65 -17.30 -35.05
C LYS A 126 2.90 -18.30 -33.95
N GLY A 127 4.03 -18.20 -33.26
CA GLY A 127 4.36 -19.10 -32.15
C GLY A 127 5.73 -18.83 -31.56
N ALA A 128 6.19 -19.72 -30.68
CA ALA A 128 7.56 -19.68 -30.18
C ALA A 128 8.56 -19.84 -31.34
N LEU A 129 9.69 -19.11 -31.32
CA LEU A 129 10.70 -19.23 -32.38
C LEU A 129 11.20 -20.66 -32.53
N GLN A 130 11.36 -21.36 -31.41
CA GLN A 130 11.83 -22.74 -31.35
C GLN A 130 10.93 -23.74 -32.10
N THR A 131 9.62 -23.44 -32.23
CA THR A 131 8.68 -24.30 -32.95
C THR A 131 8.42 -23.85 -34.39
N ILE A 132 8.51 -22.54 -34.65
CA ILE A 132 8.33 -21.96 -35.99
C ILE A 132 9.59 -22.14 -36.85
N LEU A 133 10.79 -21.89 -36.31
CA LEU A 133 12.05 -21.91 -37.06
C LEU A 133 12.36 -23.26 -37.75
N PRO A 134 12.13 -24.43 -37.11
CA PRO A 134 12.34 -25.73 -37.77
C PRO A 134 11.39 -25.98 -38.95
N ARG A 135 10.27 -25.26 -39.02
CA ARG A 135 9.27 -25.36 -40.11
C ARG A 135 9.53 -24.38 -41.25
N CYS A 136 10.49 -23.47 -41.10
CA CYS A 136 10.82 -22.47 -42.10
C CYS A 136 11.94 -22.96 -43.04
N THR A 137 11.74 -22.75 -44.35
CA THR A 137 12.76 -22.98 -45.40
C THR A 137 13.26 -21.69 -46.03
N ALA A 138 12.54 -20.58 -45.82
CA ALA A 138 12.87 -19.27 -46.34
C ALA A 138 12.71 -18.18 -45.26
N VAL A 139 13.24 -16.99 -45.54
CA VAL A 139 13.14 -15.79 -44.73
C VAL A 139 12.78 -14.60 -45.62
N GLU A 140 11.97 -13.68 -45.09
CA GLU A 140 11.68 -12.40 -45.72
C GLU A 140 12.82 -11.41 -45.42
N THR A 141 13.45 -10.88 -46.47
CA THR A 141 14.54 -9.89 -46.36
C THR A 141 14.17 -8.59 -47.08
N ARG A 142 15.00 -7.55 -46.94
CA ARG A 142 14.81 -6.28 -47.67
C ARG A 142 14.82 -6.43 -49.20
N GLU A 143 15.49 -7.46 -49.72
CA GLU A 143 15.59 -7.76 -51.15
C GLU A 143 14.51 -8.77 -51.62
N GLY A 144 13.66 -9.23 -50.70
CA GLY A 144 12.62 -10.22 -50.93
C GLY A 144 12.90 -11.56 -50.25
N ARG A 145 12.23 -12.61 -50.71
CA ARG A 145 12.32 -13.96 -50.12
C ARG A 145 13.68 -14.60 -50.42
N ALA A 146 14.40 -14.99 -49.37
CA ALA A 146 15.68 -15.69 -49.46
C ALA A 146 15.65 -17.07 -48.76
N PRO A 147 16.53 -18.02 -49.11
CA PRO A 147 16.67 -19.28 -48.39
C PRO A 147 17.08 -19.04 -46.91
N LEU A 148 16.49 -19.80 -45.99
CA LEU A 148 16.84 -19.73 -44.56
C LEU A 148 18.11 -20.56 -44.29
N ASP A 149 19.26 -19.93 -44.43
CA ASP A 149 20.57 -20.49 -44.12
C ASP A 149 20.94 -20.40 -42.62
N ASP A 150 22.09 -20.96 -42.25
CA ASP A 150 22.59 -20.96 -40.86
C ASP A 150 22.97 -19.56 -40.36
N THR A 151 23.22 -18.61 -41.27
CA THR A 151 23.50 -17.22 -40.92
C THR A 151 22.23 -16.53 -40.42
N TRP A 152 21.13 -16.66 -41.17
CA TRP A 152 19.84 -16.14 -40.79
C TRP A 152 19.29 -16.81 -39.51
N ARG A 153 19.46 -18.14 -39.37
CA ARG A 153 19.07 -18.85 -38.15
C ARG A 153 19.75 -18.27 -36.92
N ARG A 154 21.07 -18.07 -36.97
CA ARG A 154 21.83 -17.48 -35.85
C ARG A 154 21.37 -16.05 -35.55
N ARG A 155 21.15 -15.23 -36.58
CA ARG A 155 20.73 -13.83 -36.41
C ARG A 155 19.39 -13.71 -35.68
N TYR A 156 18.40 -14.55 -36.02
CA TYR A 156 17.10 -14.52 -35.33
C TYR A 156 17.14 -15.11 -33.91
N LEU A 157 17.96 -16.14 -33.68
CA LEU A 157 18.18 -16.66 -32.32
C LEU A 157 18.85 -15.61 -31.41
N GLU A 158 19.81 -14.85 -31.95
CA GLU A 158 20.44 -13.75 -31.24
C GLU A 158 19.46 -12.59 -30.98
N ALA A 159 18.60 -12.26 -31.93
CA ALA A 159 17.54 -11.27 -31.75
C ALA A 159 16.52 -11.69 -30.68
N GLU A 160 16.09 -12.97 -30.67
CA GLU A 160 15.24 -13.53 -29.61
C GLU A 160 15.91 -13.41 -28.25
N SER A 161 17.19 -13.81 -28.15
CA SER A 161 17.96 -13.72 -26.91
C SER A 161 18.07 -12.27 -26.41
N THR A 162 18.33 -11.33 -27.30
CA THR A 162 18.46 -9.90 -26.97
C THR A 162 17.13 -9.33 -26.47
N MET A 163 16.03 -9.58 -27.19
CA MET A 163 14.69 -9.15 -26.75
C MET A 163 14.29 -9.82 -25.42
N GLY A 164 14.66 -11.08 -25.20
CA GLY A 164 14.44 -11.77 -23.93
C GLY A 164 15.20 -11.14 -22.75
N ARG A 165 16.44 -10.68 -22.96
CA ARG A 165 17.22 -9.94 -21.94
C ARG A 165 16.59 -8.59 -21.60
N ASP A 166 15.92 -7.97 -22.56
CA ASP A 166 15.12 -6.75 -22.36
C ASP A 166 13.75 -7.02 -21.71
N GLY A 167 13.46 -8.28 -21.35
CA GLY A 167 12.23 -8.69 -20.69
C GLY A 167 11.03 -8.86 -21.62
N LEU A 168 11.25 -8.88 -22.93
CA LEU A 168 10.18 -9.04 -23.92
C LEU A 168 9.81 -10.52 -24.09
N ARG A 169 8.52 -10.81 -24.16
CA ARG A 169 8.00 -12.11 -24.63
C ARG A 169 8.05 -12.13 -26.16
N VAL A 170 8.86 -13.01 -26.73
CA VAL A 170 9.12 -13.03 -28.17
C VAL A 170 8.24 -14.07 -28.87
N LEU A 171 7.60 -13.65 -29.97
CA LEU A 171 6.90 -14.55 -30.88
C LEU A 171 7.50 -14.43 -32.29
N ALA A 172 7.62 -15.56 -32.97
CA ALA A 172 7.98 -15.63 -34.38
C ALA A 172 6.73 -15.55 -35.25
N LEU A 173 6.84 -14.82 -36.35
CA LEU A 173 5.79 -14.60 -37.34
C LEU A 173 6.25 -15.20 -38.66
N ALA A 174 5.49 -16.14 -39.19
CA ALA A 174 5.80 -16.83 -40.44
C ALA A 174 4.57 -16.95 -41.33
N TYR A 175 4.79 -17.10 -42.63
CA TYR A 175 3.72 -17.27 -43.60
C TYR A 175 4.11 -18.23 -44.72
N ARG A 176 3.10 -18.69 -45.46
CA ARG A 176 3.29 -19.46 -46.69
C ARG A 176 2.21 -19.13 -47.70
N GLU A 177 2.63 -18.85 -48.92
CA GLU A 177 1.75 -18.76 -50.08
C GLU A 177 1.53 -20.17 -50.63
N LEU A 178 0.26 -20.52 -50.83
CA LEU A 178 -0.19 -21.84 -51.22
C LEU A 178 -0.98 -21.77 -52.54
N PRO A 179 -0.81 -22.76 -53.43
CA PRO A 179 -1.56 -22.82 -54.68
C PRO A 179 -3.03 -23.16 -54.44
N ALA A 180 -3.87 -22.99 -55.46
CA ALA A 180 -5.31 -23.28 -55.42
C ALA A 180 -5.65 -24.73 -55.01
N ARG A 181 -4.73 -25.68 -55.20
CA ARG A 181 -4.87 -27.07 -54.75
C ARG A 181 -4.09 -27.28 -53.45
N LEU A 182 -4.82 -27.46 -52.35
CA LEU A 182 -4.26 -27.60 -51.01
C LEU A 182 -3.94 -29.07 -50.67
N ASP A 183 -2.77 -29.29 -50.10
CA ASP A 183 -2.46 -30.48 -49.29
C ASP A 183 -2.68 -30.10 -47.82
N ARG A 184 -3.77 -30.59 -47.24
CA ARG A 184 -4.22 -30.20 -45.89
C ARG A 184 -3.31 -30.74 -44.78
N ASP A 185 -2.59 -31.83 -45.04
CA ASP A 185 -1.74 -32.46 -44.03
C ASP A 185 -0.39 -31.76 -43.87
N ARG A 186 -0.01 -30.91 -44.84
CA ARG A 186 1.32 -30.28 -44.91
C ARG A 186 1.27 -28.75 -44.98
N LEU A 187 0.20 -28.16 -44.45
CA LEU A 187 0.00 -26.71 -44.45
C LEU A 187 1.15 -25.98 -43.71
N GLU A 188 1.54 -26.47 -42.54
CA GLU A 188 2.54 -25.83 -41.66
C GLU A 188 4.01 -26.21 -42.00
N GLU A 189 4.28 -26.76 -43.19
CA GLU A 189 5.65 -27.06 -43.65
C GLU A 189 6.17 -25.96 -44.60
N SER A 190 7.49 -25.85 -44.76
CA SER A 190 8.13 -24.94 -45.74
C SER A 190 7.67 -23.48 -45.63
N LEU A 191 7.56 -22.99 -44.39
CA LEU A 191 7.18 -21.61 -44.10
C LEU A 191 8.29 -20.62 -44.46
N THR A 192 7.91 -19.36 -44.61
CA THR A 192 8.82 -18.21 -44.75
C THR A 192 8.74 -17.40 -43.46
N LEU A 193 9.87 -17.23 -42.77
CA LEU A 193 9.96 -16.43 -41.55
C LEU A 193 9.91 -14.94 -41.92
N ALA A 194 8.87 -14.23 -41.49
CA ALA A 194 8.71 -12.81 -41.76
C ALA A 194 9.44 -11.92 -40.74
N GLY A 195 9.56 -12.40 -39.50
CA GLY A 195 10.27 -11.70 -38.44
C GLY A 195 9.88 -12.17 -37.05
N LEU A 196 10.35 -11.44 -36.04
CA LEU A 196 9.98 -11.62 -34.64
C LEU A 196 9.28 -10.37 -34.11
N VAL A 197 8.46 -10.56 -33.09
CA VAL A 197 7.84 -9.49 -32.32
C VAL A 197 8.07 -9.73 -30.83
N GLY A 198 8.66 -8.75 -30.17
CA GLY A 198 8.84 -8.68 -28.73
C GLY A 198 7.69 -7.91 -28.08
N LEU A 199 6.96 -8.58 -27.19
CA LEU A 199 5.83 -8.06 -26.46
C LEU A 199 6.25 -7.74 -25.02
N GLU A 200 5.91 -6.57 -24.52
CA GLU A 200 6.13 -6.18 -23.13
C GLU A 200 4.82 -6.11 -22.35
N ASP A 201 4.89 -6.39 -21.06
CA ASP A 201 3.87 -6.00 -20.08
C ASP A 201 4.41 -4.77 -19.35
N PRO A 202 3.96 -3.55 -19.70
CA PRO A 202 4.60 -2.33 -19.24
C PRO A 202 4.43 -2.16 -17.73
N PRO A 203 5.46 -1.65 -17.03
CA PRO A 203 5.32 -1.28 -15.63
C PRO A 203 4.37 -0.08 -15.48
N ARG A 204 3.68 -0.01 -14.35
CA ARG A 204 2.86 1.17 -14.01
C ARG A 204 3.75 2.37 -13.71
N ALA A 205 3.35 3.56 -14.15
CA ALA A 205 4.18 4.77 -14.07
C ALA A 205 4.45 5.24 -12.63
N GLU A 206 3.55 4.92 -11.72
CA GLU A 206 3.57 5.28 -10.30
C GLU A 206 4.45 4.35 -9.44
N VAL A 207 4.74 3.13 -9.92
CA VAL A 207 5.48 2.11 -9.16
C VAL A 207 6.89 2.56 -8.77
N PRO A 208 7.70 3.19 -9.64
CA PRO A 208 9.03 3.65 -9.26
C PRO A 208 9.02 4.62 -8.07
N ALA A 209 8.06 5.56 -8.04
CA ALA A 209 7.91 6.50 -6.94
C ALA A 209 7.47 5.80 -5.64
N ALA A 210 6.54 4.85 -5.75
CA ALA A 210 6.08 4.03 -4.63
C ALA A 210 7.22 3.18 -4.02
N LEU A 211 8.09 2.59 -4.86
CA LEU A 211 9.26 1.84 -4.40
C LEU A 211 10.30 2.72 -3.69
N GLU A 212 10.52 3.94 -4.17
CA GLU A 212 11.36 4.93 -3.48
C GLU A 212 10.79 5.26 -2.09
N GLN A 213 9.48 5.49 -1.97
CA GLN A 213 8.82 5.75 -0.69
C GLN A 213 8.96 4.56 0.27
N CYS A 214 8.77 3.33 -0.21
CA CYS A 214 9.01 2.12 0.60
C CYS A 214 10.45 2.06 1.11
N ARG A 215 11.44 2.35 0.25
CA ARG A 215 12.85 2.33 0.63
C ARG A 215 13.18 3.42 1.65
N GLN A 216 12.66 4.64 1.49
CA GLN A 216 12.80 5.72 2.48
C GLN A 216 12.16 5.35 3.83
N ALA A 217 11.04 4.64 3.79
CA ALA A 217 10.32 4.15 4.95
C ALA A 217 10.95 2.89 5.59
N GLY A 218 12.09 2.40 5.06
CA GLY A 218 12.80 1.21 5.53
C GLY A 218 12.09 -0.12 5.26
N ILE A 219 11.19 -0.16 4.26
CA ILE A 219 10.40 -1.33 3.89
C ILE A 219 11.09 -2.05 2.73
N LYS A 220 11.34 -3.34 2.91
CA LYS A 220 11.93 -4.19 1.88
C LYS A 220 10.85 -4.69 0.93
N VAL A 221 10.97 -4.39 -0.36
CA VAL A 221 10.07 -4.92 -1.39
C VAL A 221 10.75 -6.08 -2.11
N VAL A 222 10.03 -7.18 -2.31
CA VAL A 222 10.53 -8.42 -2.90
C VAL A 222 9.57 -8.87 -3.98
N MET A 223 10.08 -9.02 -5.20
CA MET A 223 9.29 -9.57 -6.32
C MET A 223 9.25 -11.10 -6.22
N VAL A 224 8.05 -11.66 -6.25
CA VAL A 224 7.81 -13.10 -6.25
C VAL A 224 6.91 -13.46 -7.43
N THR A 225 7.51 -13.94 -8.52
CA THR A 225 6.81 -14.12 -9.79
C THR A 225 6.94 -15.53 -10.38
N GLY A 226 5.91 -15.96 -11.11
CA GLY A 226 5.94 -17.15 -11.94
C GLY A 226 6.68 -16.98 -13.27
N ASP A 227 7.04 -15.74 -13.65
CA ASP A 227 7.72 -15.43 -14.90
C ASP A 227 9.17 -15.92 -14.96
N HIS A 228 9.76 -15.88 -16.15
CA HIS A 228 11.16 -16.24 -16.38
C HIS A 228 12.12 -15.30 -15.61
N PRO A 229 13.25 -15.81 -15.08
CA PRO A 229 14.20 -15.00 -14.31
C PRO A 229 14.68 -13.72 -15.02
N GLU A 230 15.01 -13.83 -16.31
CA GLU A 230 15.46 -12.69 -17.13
C GLU A 230 14.38 -11.61 -17.26
N THR A 231 13.12 -11.99 -17.47
CA THR A 231 11.98 -11.07 -17.52
C THR A 231 11.74 -10.39 -16.18
N GLY A 232 11.77 -11.16 -15.08
CA GLY A 232 11.64 -10.62 -13.74
C GLY A 232 12.74 -9.61 -13.43
N ARG A 233 14.00 -9.91 -13.78
CA ARG A 233 15.15 -9.01 -13.60
C ARG A 233 15.02 -7.73 -14.43
N ALA A 234 14.62 -7.85 -15.70
CA ALA A 234 14.45 -6.70 -16.58
C ALA A 234 13.38 -5.73 -16.04
N ILE A 235 12.21 -6.24 -15.65
CA ILE A 235 11.13 -5.43 -15.07
C ILE A 235 11.55 -4.83 -13.72
N ALA A 236 12.15 -5.62 -12.84
CA ALA A 236 12.63 -5.15 -11.54
C ALA A 236 13.65 -4.01 -11.68
N ARG A 237 14.54 -4.08 -12.68
CA ARG A 237 15.48 -2.98 -12.98
C ARG A 237 14.77 -1.76 -13.56
N ALA A 238 13.82 -1.97 -14.48
CA ALA A 238 13.06 -0.89 -15.10
C ALA A 238 12.25 -0.06 -14.10
N ILE A 239 11.69 -0.71 -13.06
CA ILE A 239 10.93 -0.03 -12.00
C ILE A 239 11.80 0.48 -10.85
N GLY A 240 13.11 0.21 -10.87
CA GLY A 240 14.03 0.60 -9.80
C GLY A 240 13.94 -0.24 -8.51
N LEU A 241 13.36 -1.45 -8.58
CA LEU A 241 13.41 -2.44 -7.50
C LEU A 241 14.84 -2.98 -7.31
N ILE A 242 15.60 -3.07 -8.40
CA ILE A 242 17.02 -3.44 -8.42
C ILE A 242 17.81 -2.26 -8.97
N GLN A 243 18.82 -1.86 -8.20
CA GLN A 243 19.75 -0.80 -8.55
C GLN A 243 21.17 -1.34 -8.76
N THR A 244 21.50 -2.52 -8.22
CA THR A 244 22.82 -3.12 -8.38
C THR A 244 22.95 -4.00 -9.63
N ASP A 245 24.20 -4.21 -10.05
CA ASP A 245 24.52 -5.08 -11.19
C ASP A 245 24.39 -6.58 -10.87
N ALA A 246 24.42 -6.94 -9.57
CA ALA A 246 24.42 -8.33 -9.11
C ALA A 246 23.29 -8.62 -8.09
N PRO A 247 22.02 -8.53 -8.52
CA PRO A 247 20.90 -8.91 -7.66
C PRO A 247 20.88 -10.42 -7.41
N THR A 248 20.32 -10.83 -6.28
CA THR A 248 20.12 -12.24 -5.96
C THR A 248 18.82 -12.73 -6.62
N VAL A 249 18.94 -13.55 -7.66
CA VAL A 249 17.77 -14.14 -8.36
C VAL A 249 17.69 -15.62 -8.02
N ILE A 250 16.58 -16.04 -7.41
CA ILE A 250 16.37 -17.41 -6.96
C ILE A 250 15.21 -18.00 -7.77
N THR A 251 15.46 -19.09 -8.49
CA THR A 251 14.41 -19.80 -9.22
C THR A 251 13.68 -20.78 -8.32
N GLY A 252 12.46 -21.18 -8.70
CA GLY A 252 11.72 -22.24 -7.99
C GLY A 252 12.52 -23.55 -7.86
N ASP A 253 13.27 -23.93 -8.89
CA ASP A 253 14.11 -25.15 -8.87
C ASP A 253 15.25 -25.03 -7.85
N THR A 254 15.93 -23.88 -7.82
CA THR A 254 16.97 -23.61 -6.82
C THR A 254 16.36 -23.57 -5.41
N LEU A 255 15.20 -22.93 -5.25
CA LEU A 255 14.52 -22.81 -3.97
C LEU A 255 14.23 -24.18 -3.35
N ASN A 256 13.81 -25.17 -4.14
CA ASN A 256 13.54 -26.53 -3.65
C ASN A 256 14.79 -27.23 -3.08
N GLY A 257 15.97 -26.92 -3.61
CA GLY A 257 17.23 -27.49 -3.13
C GLY A 257 17.79 -26.82 -1.87
N LEU A 258 17.31 -25.62 -1.52
CA LEU A 258 17.80 -24.88 -0.36
C LEU A 258 17.20 -25.40 0.94
N SER A 259 18.02 -25.46 1.99
CA SER A 259 17.55 -25.57 3.38
C SER A 259 16.95 -24.26 3.88
N ASP A 260 16.17 -24.31 4.96
CA ASP A 260 15.56 -23.10 5.54
C ASP A 260 16.61 -22.12 6.11
N ALA A 261 17.79 -22.62 6.52
CA ALA A 261 18.89 -21.79 6.97
C ALA A 261 19.55 -21.03 5.81
N GLU A 262 19.79 -21.70 4.68
CA GLU A 262 20.33 -21.07 3.46
C GLU A 262 19.34 -20.06 2.89
N LEU A 263 18.04 -20.41 2.85
CA LEU A 263 17.00 -19.50 2.41
C LEU A 263 16.98 -18.22 3.27
N ARG A 264 17.06 -18.34 4.60
CA ARG A 264 17.15 -17.21 5.53
C ARG A 264 18.35 -16.30 5.26
N PHE A 265 19.51 -16.87 4.93
CA PHE A 265 20.70 -16.08 4.58
C PHE A 265 20.53 -15.34 3.25
N LEU A 266 19.87 -15.96 2.26
CA LEU A 266 19.65 -15.36 0.96
C LEU A 266 18.58 -14.26 1.00
N ILE A 267 17.49 -14.45 1.73
CA ILE A 267 16.43 -13.44 1.85
C ILE A 267 16.87 -12.18 2.59
N ASP A 268 17.98 -12.20 3.33
CA ASP A 268 18.51 -11.02 4.04
C ASP A 268 19.27 -10.08 3.10
N ARG A 269 19.73 -10.57 1.94
CA ARG A 269 20.39 -9.76 0.90
C ARG A 269 19.51 -8.58 0.46
N PRO A 270 20.07 -7.40 0.15
CA PRO A 270 19.28 -6.20 -0.11
C PRO A 270 18.33 -6.33 -1.29
N GLU A 271 18.78 -6.94 -2.38
CA GLU A 271 18.03 -7.07 -3.64
C GLU A 271 17.81 -8.54 -3.97
N VAL A 272 16.57 -9.02 -3.81
CA VAL A 272 16.18 -10.42 -4.04
C VAL A 272 14.96 -10.48 -4.95
N ILE A 273 15.03 -11.34 -5.97
CA ILE A 273 13.87 -11.73 -6.79
C ILE A 273 13.69 -13.24 -6.70
N PHE A 274 12.44 -13.67 -6.57
CA PHE A 274 12.04 -15.04 -6.78
C PHE A 274 11.31 -15.18 -8.13
N ALA A 275 11.76 -16.11 -8.96
CA ALA A 275 11.23 -16.34 -10.31
C ALA A 275 10.83 -17.80 -10.52
N ARG A 276 9.90 -18.06 -11.45
CA ARG A 276 9.31 -19.39 -11.69
C ARG A 276 8.83 -20.09 -10.41
N THR A 277 8.24 -19.35 -9.48
CA THR A 277 7.78 -19.92 -8.20
C THR A 277 6.42 -20.58 -8.30
N SER A 278 6.24 -21.74 -7.66
CA SER A 278 4.94 -22.37 -7.42
C SER A 278 4.19 -21.76 -6.23
N ALA A 279 2.90 -22.07 -6.08
CA ALA A 279 2.07 -21.62 -4.95
C ALA A 279 2.67 -21.99 -3.58
N GLU A 280 3.11 -23.24 -3.43
CA GLU A 280 3.74 -23.76 -2.20
C GLU A 280 5.05 -23.03 -1.87
N GLN A 281 5.81 -22.68 -2.92
CA GLN A 281 7.04 -21.91 -2.78
C GLN A 281 6.79 -20.47 -2.35
N LYS A 282 5.75 -19.81 -2.87
CA LYS A 282 5.33 -18.47 -2.41
C LYS A 282 5.05 -18.49 -0.90
N LEU A 283 4.31 -19.49 -0.42
CA LEU A 283 4.06 -19.69 1.01
C LEU A 283 5.35 -19.89 1.81
N ARG A 284 6.28 -20.71 1.31
CA ARG A 284 7.57 -20.95 1.97
C ARG A 284 8.40 -19.67 2.10
N ILE A 285 8.42 -18.82 1.06
CA ILE A 285 9.11 -17.52 1.09
C ILE A 285 8.51 -16.63 2.18
N VAL A 286 7.18 -16.53 2.26
CA VAL A 286 6.48 -15.74 3.31
C VAL A 286 6.87 -16.22 4.70
N ARG A 287 6.84 -17.54 4.94
CA ARG A 287 7.24 -18.12 6.23
C ARG A 287 8.70 -17.84 6.56
N ALA A 288 9.60 -17.91 5.58
CA ALA A 288 11.01 -17.61 5.79
C ALA A 288 11.23 -16.16 6.26
N PHE A 289 10.54 -15.18 5.68
CA PHE A 289 10.58 -13.79 6.15
C PHE A 289 9.99 -13.63 7.56
N GLN A 290 8.81 -14.19 7.85
CA GLN A 290 8.20 -14.12 9.18
C GLN A 290 9.12 -14.68 10.28
N LEU A 291 9.85 -15.74 9.93
CA LEU A 291 10.82 -16.41 10.78
C LEU A 291 12.09 -15.59 11.09
N THR A 292 12.30 -14.46 10.40
CA THR A 292 13.32 -13.45 10.76
C THR A 292 12.79 -12.39 11.73
N GLY A 293 11.50 -12.43 12.06
CA GLY A 293 10.81 -11.43 12.86
C GLY A 293 10.16 -10.31 12.05
N ALA A 294 10.27 -10.34 10.71
CA ALA A 294 9.61 -9.40 9.81
C ALA A 294 8.09 -9.52 9.86
N ILE A 295 7.40 -8.38 9.70
CA ILE A 295 5.97 -8.30 9.42
C ILE A 295 5.82 -8.28 7.90
N VAL A 296 5.17 -9.31 7.36
CA VAL A 296 5.15 -9.59 5.92
C VAL A 296 3.77 -9.26 5.35
N ALA A 297 3.74 -8.29 4.44
CA ALA A 297 2.61 -8.05 3.57
C ALA A 297 2.79 -8.82 2.26
N VAL A 298 1.73 -9.45 1.74
CA VAL A 298 1.76 -10.20 0.48
C VAL A 298 0.73 -9.64 -0.46
N THR A 299 1.09 -9.46 -1.73
CA THR A 299 0.13 -9.10 -2.79
C THR A 299 -0.03 -10.24 -3.78
N GLY A 300 -1.26 -10.46 -4.25
CA GLY A 300 -1.53 -11.48 -5.26
C GLY A 300 -2.91 -11.34 -5.89
N ASP A 301 -3.09 -11.95 -7.05
CA ASP A 301 -4.34 -11.95 -7.81
C ASP A 301 -4.82 -13.36 -8.18
N GLY A 302 -3.91 -14.34 -8.17
CA GLY A 302 -4.20 -15.71 -8.57
C GLY A 302 -4.70 -16.60 -7.44
N VAL A 303 -5.33 -17.72 -7.81
CA VAL A 303 -5.62 -18.83 -6.90
C VAL A 303 -4.32 -19.36 -6.27
N ASN A 304 -3.21 -19.28 -7.01
CA ASN A 304 -1.88 -19.70 -6.57
C ASN A 304 -1.34 -18.85 -5.40
N ASP A 305 -1.86 -17.64 -5.20
CA ASP A 305 -1.41 -16.73 -4.15
C ASP A 305 -2.20 -16.91 -2.86
N ALA A 306 -3.37 -17.55 -2.91
CA ALA A 306 -4.26 -17.68 -1.77
C ALA A 306 -3.60 -18.28 -0.51
N PRO A 307 -2.75 -19.33 -0.59
CA PRO A 307 -2.05 -19.84 0.59
C PRO A 307 -1.08 -18.82 1.18
N ALA A 308 -0.34 -18.08 0.34
CA ALA A 308 0.62 -17.08 0.76
C ALA A 308 -0.07 -15.84 1.35
N LEU A 309 -1.15 -15.37 0.72
CA LEU A 309 -2.01 -14.30 1.20
C LEU A 309 -2.57 -14.61 2.58
N LYS A 310 -3.08 -15.84 2.78
CA LYS A 310 -3.67 -16.24 4.06
C LYS A 310 -2.65 -16.40 5.19
N ALA A 311 -1.40 -16.74 4.84
CA ALA A 311 -0.33 -16.96 5.81
C ALA A 311 0.44 -15.69 6.19
N ALA A 312 0.35 -14.65 5.36
CA ALA A 312 0.95 -13.34 5.58
C ALA A 312 0.42 -12.69 6.86
N ASP A 313 1.16 -11.72 7.40
CA ASP A 313 0.64 -10.87 8.47
C ASP A 313 -0.46 -9.94 7.93
N VAL A 314 -0.36 -9.55 6.65
CA VAL A 314 -1.42 -8.89 5.88
C VAL A 314 -1.43 -9.41 4.44
N GLY A 315 -2.53 -10.04 4.04
CA GLY A 315 -2.79 -10.39 2.65
C GLY A 315 -3.50 -9.26 1.90
N VAL A 316 -3.03 -8.90 0.71
CA VAL A 316 -3.60 -7.86 -0.16
C VAL A 316 -3.96 -8.47 -1.52
N ALA A 317 -5.24 -8.51 -1.85
CA ALA A 317 -5.73 -9.00 -3.14
C ALA A 317 -6.02 -7.88 -4.14
N MET A 318 -5.87 -8.20 -5.42
CA MET A 318 -6.28 -7.32 -6.52
C MET A 318 -7.80 -7.38 -6.73
N GLY A 319 -8.43 -6.24 -6.95
CA GLY A 319 -9.87 -6.11 -7.06
C GLY A 319 -10.39 -6.43 -8.46
N ILE A 320 -9.68 -5.99 -9.50
CA ILE A 320 -10.08 -6.15 -10.90
C ILE A 320 -9.53 -7.47 -11.46
N SER A 321 -8.22 -7.71 -11.38
CA SER A 321 -7.57 -8.92 -11.89
C SER A 321 -7.69 -10.11 -10.95
N GLY A 322 -7.97 -9.88 -9.67
CA GLY A 322 -8.02 -10.92 -8.66
C GLY A 322 -9.13 -11.94 -8.86
N THR A 323 -8.82 -13.19 -8.58
CA THR A 323 -9.80 -14.28 -8.50
C THR A 323 -10.61 -14.19 -7.21
N ASP A 324 -11.84 -14.73 -7.18
CA ASP A 324 -12.66 -14.76 -5.97
C ASP A 324 -11.94 -15.45 -4.80
N VAL A 325 -11.15 -16.48 -5.09
CA VAL A 325 -10.35 -17.19 -4.10
C VAL A 325 -9.29 -16.26 -3.48
N SER A 326 -8.58 -15.48 -4.30
CA SER A 326 -7.59 -14.51 -3.79
C SER A 326 -8.24 -13.42 -2.92
N ARG A 327 -9.39 -12.88 -3.35
CA ARG A 327 -10.15 -11.85 -2.60
C ARG A 327 -10.66 -12.36 -1.26
N HIS A 328 -11.10 -13.62 -1.19
CA HIS A 328 -11.53 -14.23 0.08
C HIS A 328 -10.38 -14.62 1.00
N ALA A 329 -9.18 -14.87 0.46
CA ALA A 329 -8.01 -15.21 1.24
C ALA A 329 -7.33 -14.00 1.88
N ALA A 330 -7.42 -12.83 1.24
CA ALA A 330 -6.79 -11.59 1.66
C ALA A 330 -7.56 -10.84 2.77
N ASP A 331 -6.84 -9.97 3.48
CA ASP A 331 -7.39 -9.08 4.51
C ASP A 331 -7.81 -7.72 3.95
N ILE A 332 -7.18 -7.31 2.84
CA ILE A 332 -7.41 -6.04 2.12
C ILE A 332 -7.58 -6.33 0.63
N VAL A 333 -8.49 -5.62 -0.03
CA VAL A 333 -8.69 -5.70 -1.49
C VAL A 333 -8.45 -4.33 -2.11
N LEU A 334 -7.57 -4.25 -3.11
CA LEU A 334 -7.29 -3.03 -3.87
C LEU A 334 -8.22 -2.94 -5.06
N LEU A 335 -9.18 -2.02 -5.02
CA LEU A 335 -10.19 -1.89 -6.09
C LEU A 335 -9.63 -1.37 -7.43
N ASP A 336 -8.42 -0.83 -7.42
CA ASP A 336 -7.75 -0.19 -8.55
C ASP A 336 -6.55 -0.98 -9.09
N ASP A 337 -6.23 -2.13 -8.48
CA ASP A 337 -5.09 -2.97 -8.84
C ASP A 337 -3.74 -2.23 -8.81
N ASN A 338 -3.57 -1.27 -7.91
CA ASN A 338 -2.40 -0.40 -7.91
C ASN A 338 -1.48 -0.62 -6.70
N PHE A 339 -0.20 -0.93 -6.96
CA PHE A 339 0.82 -1.02 -5.92
C PHE A 339 0.98 0.29 -5.11
N ALA A 340 0.83 1.46 -5.74
CA ALA A 340 0.92 2.75 -5.04
C ALA A 340 -0.14 2.89 -3.93
N SER A 341 -1.30 2.26 -4.09
CA SER A 341 -2.38 2.25 -3.09
C SER A 341 -1.99 1.47 -1.84
N ILE A 342 -1.07 0.49 -1.94
CA ILE A 342 -0.49 -0.19 -0.78
C ILE A 342 0.38 0.77 0.01
N VAL A 343 1.20 1.56 -0.68
CA VAL A 343 2.09 2.54 -0.02
C VAL A 343 1.28 3.61 0.69
N ALA A 344 0.22 4.12 0.07
CA ALA A 344 -0.73 5.02 0.72
C ALA A 344 -1.43 4.36 1.92
N ALA A 345 -1.82 3.09 1.82
CA ALA A 345 -2.41 2.36 2.93
C ALA A 345 -1.43 2.12 4.09
N ILE A 346 -0.12 1.98 3.82
CA ILE A 346 0.91 1.92 4.85
C ILE A 346 1.05 3.28 5.55
N GLU A 347 1.05 4.38 4.81
CA GLU A 347 1.06 5.75 5.36
C GLU A 347 -0.12 5.97 6.32
N GLU A 348 -1.33 5.64 5.87
CA GLU A 348 -2.54 5.71 6.68
C GLU A 348 -2.49 4.76 7.87
N GLY A 349 -2.02 3.53 7.69
CA GLY A 349 -1.87 2.55 8.77
C GLY A 349 -0.95 3.02 9.89
N ARG A 350 0.18 3.64 9.54
CA ARG A 350 1.09 4.29 10.50
C ARG A 350 0.44 5.49 11.16
N GLY A 351 -0.28 6.32 10.40
CA GLY A 351 -1.04 7.46 10.91
C GLY A 351 -2.10 7.06 11.93
N VAL A 352 -2.87 6.00 11.66
CA VAL A 352 -3.87 5.43 12.57
C VAL A 352 -3.22 4.97 13.87
N PHE A 353 -2.08 4.28 13.82
CA PHE A 353 -1.37 3.87 15.04
C PHE A 353 -0.93 5.08 15.88
N ASP A 354 -0.29 6.07 15.24
CA ASP A 354 0.10 7.33 15.90
C ASP A 354 -1.13 8.01 16.53
N ASN A 355 -2.28 8.03 15.84
CA ASN A 355 -3.51 8.63 16.35
C ASN A 355 -4.14 7.87 17.52
N ILE A 356 -4.15 6.54 17.50
CA ILE A 356 -4.60 5.73 18.63
C ILE A 356 -3.75 6.05 19.85
N ARG A 357 -2.45 6.30 19.68
CA ARG A 357 -1.54 6.65 20.76
C ARG A 357 -1.80 8.03 21.35
N LYS A 358 -2.06 9.03 20.48
CA LYS A 358 -2.48 10.39 20.88
C LYS A 358 -3.80 10.35 21.67
N PHE A 359 -4.81 9.67 21.13
CA PHE A 359 -6.11 9.46 21.77
C PHE A 359 -5.98 8.73 23.11
N THR A 360 -5.19 7.65 23.16
CA THR A 360 -4.97 6.87 24.39
C THR A 360 -4.27 7.71 25.46
N THR A 361 -3.29 8.53 25.07
CA THR A 361 -2.60 9.46 25.98
C THR A 361 -3.58 10.48 26.55
N TYR A 362 -4.46 11.03 25.70
CA TYR A 362 -5.49 11.98 26.11
C TYR A 362 -6.44 11.38 27.15
N VAL A 363 -7.09 10.25 26.83
CA VAL A 363 -8.06 9.59 27.72
C VAL A 363 -7.42 9.08 29.01
N LEU A 364 -6.21 8.50 28.96
CA LEU A 364 -5.58 8.03 30.19
C LEU A 364 -5.16 9.18 31.12
N THR A 365 -5.03 10.40 30.60
CA THR A 365 -4.64 11.57 31.39
C THR A 365 -5.77 12.03 32.30
N SER A 366 -7.03 12.01 31.85
CA SER A 366 -8.20 12.42 32.67
C SER A 366 -8.42 11.51 33.90
N ASN A 367 -7.99 10.25 33.82
CA ASN A 367 -8.09 9.32 34.96
C ASN A 367 -7.35 9.82 36.22
N VAL A 368 -6.28 10.61 36.07
CA VAL A 368 -5.48 11.09 37.22
C VAL A 368 -6.23 12.15 38.04
N PRO A 369 -6.70 13.27 37.45
CA PRO A 369 -7.52 14.25 38.18
C PRO A 369 -8.88 13.71 38.60
N GLU A 370 -9.32 12.55 38.12
CA GLU A 370 -10.49 11.85 38.64
C GLU A 370 -10.18 10.98 39.86
N LEU A 371 -9.03 10.30 39.88
CA LEU A 371 -8.59 9.46 41.00
C LEU A 371 -8.11 10.27 42.21
N VAL A 372 -7.34 11.33 41.97
CA VAL A 372 -6.75 12.16 43.03
C VAL A 372 -7.80 12.73 44.02
N PRO A 373 -8.98 13.21 43.59
CA PRO A 373 -10.09 13.57 44.46
C PRO A 373 -10.46 12.50 45.50
N TYR A 374 -10.56 11.23 45.08
CA TYR A 374 -10.90 10.13 45.99
C TYR A 374 -9.77 9.84 46.97
N LEU A 375 -8.52 9.87 46.50
CA LEU A 375 -7.36 9.73 47.38
C LEU A 375 -7.30 10.87 48.41
N ALA A 376 -7.54 12.11 47.98
CA ALA A 376 -7.57 13.27 48.86
C ALA A 376 -8.72 13.16 49.88
N PHE A 377 -9.90 12.73 49.45
CA PHE A 377 -11.04 12.45 50.33
C PHE A 377 -10.66 11.49 51.47
N VAL A 378 -10.04 10.34 51.14
CA VAL A 378 -9.66 9.32 52.13
C VAL A 378 -8.50 9.79 53.02
N LEU A 379 -7.44 10.31 52.42
CA LEU A 379 -6.19 10.63 53.13
C LEU A 379 -6.28 11.92 53.94
N LEU A 380 -6.93 12.94 53.39
CA LEU A 380 -7.05 14.27 54.01
C LEU A 380 -8.36 14.42 54.81
N ARG A 381 -9.31 13.50 54.66
CA ARG A 381 -10.64 13.57 55.30
C ARG A 381 -11.40 14.86 54.98
N ILE A 382 -11.25 15.33 53.74
CA ILE A 382 -12.02 16.45 53.18
C ILE A 382 -13.34 15.94 52.58
N PRO A 383 -14.35 16.79 52.29
CA PRO A 383 -15.52 16.37 51.52
C PRO A 383 -15.09 15.91 50.11
N LEU A 384 -15.85 14.99 49.51
CA LEU A 384 -15.51 14.35 48.25
C LEU A 384 -15.41 15.39 47.10
N PRO A 385 -14.23 15.65 46.52
CA PRO A 385 -14.07 16.74 45.56
C PRO A 385 -14.74 16.52 44.20
N LEU A 386 -14.94 15.26 43.81
CA LEU A 386 -15.53 14.88 42.54
C LEU A 386 -16.43 13.66 42.72
N THR A 387 -17.65 13.72 42.19
CA THR A 387 -18.63 12.63 42.33
C THR A 387 -18.58 11.67 41.14
N ILE A 388 -19.13 10.46 41.32
CA ILE A 388 -19.16 9.43 40.25
C ILE A 388 -19.90 9.94 39.01
N ILE A 389 -21.01 10.66 39.17
CA ILE A 389 -21.77 11.18 38.02
C ILE A 389 -21.03 12.28 37.28
N GLN A 390 -20.17 13.03 37.97
CA GLN A 390 -19.30 14.04 37.37
C GLN A 390 -18.12 13.39 36.63
N VAL A 391 -17.54 12.31 37.15
CA VAL A 391 -16.57 11.47 36.42
C VAL A 391 -17.19 10.97 35.12
N LEU A 392 -18.39 10.38 35.19
CA LEU A 392 -19.10 9.92 33.98
C LEU A 392 -19.42 11.06 32.99
N ALA A 393 -19.61 12.29 33.47
CA ALA A 393 -19.82 13.45 32.61
C ALA A 393 -18.56 13.81 31.81
N VAL A 394 -17.38 13.55 32.37
CA VAL A 394 -16.10 13.73 31.67
C VAL A 394 -15.91 12.62 30.65
N ASP A 395 -15.84 11.36 31.11
CA ASP A 395 -15.51 10.18 30.30
C ASP A 395 -16.48 9.93 29.13
N LEU A 396 -17.79 10.07 29.40
CA LEU A 396 -18.85 9.75 28.44
C LEU A 396 -19.51 10.98 27.84
N GLY A 397 -19.04 12.17 28.20
CA GLY A 397 -19.64 13.43 27.78
C GLY A 397 -18.61 14.32 27.10
N THR A 398 -17.85 15.07 27.89
CA THR A 398 -16.97 16.11 27.38
C THR A 398 -15.84 15.57 26.52
N ASP A 399 -15.21 14.45 26.93
CA ASP A 399 -13.98 13.95 26.30
C ASP A 399 -14.21 13.21 24.97
N MET A 400 -15.43 12.72 24.71
CA MET A 400 -15.71 11.87 23.57
C MET A 400 -15.42 12.54 22.22
N VAL A 401 -15.85 13.78 22.02
CA VAL A 401 -15.71 14.47 20.72
C VAL A 401 -14.27 14.97 20.48
N PRO A 402 -13.59 15.60 21.45
CA PRO A 402 -12.15 15.90 21.34
C PRO A 402 -11.30 14.65 21.05
N ALA A 403 -11.60 13.54 21.72
CA ALA A 403 -10.94 12.25 21.48
C ALA A 403 -11.11 11.74 20.05
N LEU A 404 -12.33 11.77 19.51
CA LEU A 404 -12.59 11.43 18.10
C LEU A 404 -11.84 12.37 17.14
N GLY A 405 -11.75 13.65 17.51
CA GLY A 405 -10.94 14.64 16.81
C GLY A 405 -9.47 14.23 16.69
N LEU A 406 -8.86 13.74 17.78
CA LEU A 406 -7.50 13.20 17.77
C LEU A 406 -7.36 11.93 16.93
N GLY A 407 -8.38 11.07 16.95
CA GLY A 407 -8.42 9.85 16.13
C GLY A 407 -8.39 10.13 14.62
N ALA A 408 -8.96 11.27 14.20
CA ALA A 408 -9.04 11.72 12.81
C ALA A 408 -7.93 12.71 12.40
N GLU A 409 -6.87 12.86 13.21
CA GLU A 409 -5.73 13.70 12.84
C GLU A 409 -5.04 13.13 11.58
N ARG A 410 -4.52 13.99 10.71
CA ARG A 410 -3.81 13.50 9.50
C ARG A 410 -2.50 12.80 9.89
N PRO A 411 -2.03 11.83 9.08
CA PRO A 411 -0.69 11.28 9.23
C PRO A 411 0.37 12.40 9.26
N ASP A 412 1.42 12.21 10.07
CA ASP A 412 2.52 13.18 10.11
C ASP A 412 3.32 13.10 8.80
N ALA A 413 3.79 14.24 8.28
CA ALA A 413 4.52 14.30 7.01
C ALA A 413 5.80 13.44 7.03
N GLU A 414 6.38 13.20 8.21
CA GLU A 414 7.58 12.36 8.37
C GLU A 414 7.26 10.87 8.61
N VAL A 415 5.99 10.45 8.51
CA VAL A 415 5.58 9.06 8.81
C VAL A 415 6.20 8.04 7.84
N MET A 416 6.42 8.43 6.59
CA MET A 416 7.06 7.61 5.55
C MET A 416 8.59 7.78 5.47
N VAL A 417 9.18 8.58 6.36
CA VAL A 417 10.65 8.74 6.47
C VAL A 417 11.21 7.95 7.67
N ARG A 418 10.33 7.56 8.60
CA ARG A 418 10.68 6.74 9.75
C ARG A 418 10.77 5.26 9.34
N PRO A 419 11.73 4.48 9.88
CA PRO A 419 11.75 3.04 9.67
C PRO A 419 10.47 2.40 10.25
N PRO A 420 10.11 1.18 9.81
CA PRO A 420 8.96 0.49 10.38
C PRO A 420 9.16 0.31 11.87
N ARG A 421 8.08 0.42 12.64
CA ARG A 421 8.17 0.25 14.09
C ARG A 421 8.72 -1.13 14.43
N ALA A 422 9.51 -1.19 15.51
CA ALA A 422 9.73 -2.46 16.18
C ALA A 422 8.40 -2.99 16.73
N LYS A 423 8.36 -4.17 17.35
CA LYS A 423 7.17 -4.70 18.05
C LYS A 423 6.87 -3.89 19.34
N ASP A 424 6.80 -2.57 19.22
CA ASP A 424 6.55 -1.62 20.28
C ASP A 424 5.10 -1.70 20.70
N ARG A 425 4.90 -1.68 22.01
CA ARG A 425 3.58 -1.70 22.62
C ARG A 425 2.91 -0.35 22.37
N LEU A 426 1.61 -0.39 22.07
CA LEU A 426 0.78 0.81 21.95
C LEU A 426 0.90 1.69 23.21
N ILE A 427 0.81 1.06 24.38
CA ILE A 427 1.02 1.68 25.69
C ILE A 427 2.38 1.22 26.21
N ASP A 428 3.37 2.13 26.22
CA ASP A 428 4.69 1.90 26.79
C ASP A 428 4.89 2.67 28.12
N TYR A 429 5.97 2.36 28.84
CA TYR A 429 6.30 3.02 30.10
C TYR A 429 6.60 4.52 29.93
N GLY A 430 7.04 4.96 28.74
CA GLY A 430 7.25 6.37 28.43
C GLY A 430 5.94 7.14 28.33
N LEU A 431 4.93 6.56 27.68
CA LEU A 431 3.57 7.07 27.60
C LEU A 431 2.95 7.12 29.00
N LEU A 432 3.01 6.02 29.75
CA LEU A 432 2.50 5.97 31.12
C LEU A 432 3.19 7.01 32.02
N GLY A 433 4.50 7.19 31.90
CA GLY A 433 5.23 8.23 32.61
C GLY A 433 4.77 9.65 32.25
N ARG A 434 4.56 9.93 30.96
CA ARG A 434 4.02 11.22 30.48
C ARG A 434 2.61 11.49 31.04
N VAL A 435 1.74 10.47 31.01
CA VAL A 435 0.36 10.54 31.51
C VAL A 435 0.33 10.74 33.03
N TYR A 436 0.87 9.79 33.80
CA TYR A 436 0.66 9.71 35.25
C TYR A 436 1.59 10.60 36.07
N LEU A 437 2.77 10.98 35.56
CA LEU A 437 3.75 11.75 36.32
C LEU A 437 3.86 13.22 35.86
N GLN A 438 3.26 13.59 34.73
CA GLN A 438 3.39 14.94 34.18
C GLN A 438 2.03 15.57 33.91
N LEU A 439 1.31 15.10 32.88
CA LEU A 439 0.06 15.74 32.44
C LEU A 439 -1.01 15.62 33.52
N GLY A 440 -1.28 14.40 33.98
CA GLY A 440 -2.33 14.14 34.98
C GLY A 440 -2.07 14.80 36.33
N VAL A 441 -0.80 15.01 36.70
CA VAL A 441 -0.43 15.72 37.94
C VAL A 441 -0.79 17.20 37.85
N VAL A 442 -0.54 17.84 36.70
CA VAL A 442 -0.89 19.25 36.49
C VAL A 442 -2.41 19.45 36.49
N GLU A 443 -3.16 18.56 35.85
CA GLU A 443 -4.63 18.59 35.86
C GLU A 443 -5.18 18.36 37.27
N SER A 444 -4.63 17.39 38.01
CA SER A 444 -5.03 17.13 39.40
C SER A 444 -4.76 18.32 40.30
N ALA A 445 -3.62 18.99 40.11
CA ALA A 445 -3.30 20.21 40.84
C ALA A 445 -4.28 21.35 40.51
N ALA A 446 -4.69 21.49 39.25
CA ALA A 446 -5.70 22.46 38.84
C ALA A 446 -7.06 22.18 39.50
N ALA A 447 -7.53 20.94 39.40
CA ALA A 447 -8.81 20.48 39.95
C ALA A 447 -8.88 20.66 41.47
N MET A 448 -7.86 20.18 42.19
CA MET A 448 -7.80 20.28 43.65
C MET A 448 -7.61 21.73 44.13
N THR A 449 -6.89 22.57 43.36
CA THR A 449 -6.76 24.00 43.69
C THR A 449 -8.08 24.73 43.52
N ALA A 450 -8.79 24.51 42.41
CA ALA A 450 -10.11 25.09 42.17
C ALA A 450 -11.11 24.67 43.26
N TYR A 451 -11.13 23.37 43.58
CA TYR A 451 -11.93 22.82 44.67
C TYR A 451 -11.62 23.49 46.02
N ALA A 452 -10.35 23.51 46.42
CA ALA A 452 -9.93 24.02 47.72
C ALA A 452 -10.20 25.53 47.88
N LEU A 453 -10.00 26.31 46.82
CA LEU A 453 -10.26 27.76 46.84
C LEU A 453 -11.75 28.06 47.00
N VAL A 454 -12.61 27.36 46.25
CA VAL A 454 -14.07 27.55 46.34
C VAL A 454 -14.62 27.03 47.67
N LEU A 455 -14.11 25.89 48.15
CA LEU A 455 -14.51 25.32 49.44
C LEU A 455 -14.12 26.24 50.62
N LYS A 456 -12.90 26.78 50.59
CA LYS A 456 -12.43 27.73 51.60
C LYS A 456 -13.20 29.05 51.55
N ALA A 457 -13.50 29.56 50.35
CA ALA A 457 -14.34 30.75 50.19
C ALA A 457 -15.78 30.52 50.69
N GLY A 458 -16.26 29.28 50.66
CA GLY A 458 -17.52 28.83 51.27
C GLY A 458 -17.51 28.75 52.80
N GLY A 459 -16.36 29.01 53.46
CA GLY A 459 -16.25 29.02 54.92
C GLY A 459 -16.07 27.64 55.56
N TRP A 460 -15.69 26.62 54.79
CA TRP A 460 -15.46 25.28 55.32
C TRP A 460 -14.20 25.22 56.20
N HIS A 461 -14.26 24.45 57.28
CA HIS A 461 -13.16 24.18 58.18
C HIS A 461 -12.83 22.69 58.28
N TRP A 462 -11.57 22.36 58.56
CA TRP A 462 -11.11 20.99 58.60
C TRP A 462 -11.87 20.14 59.65
N GLY A 463 -12.32 18.96 59.24
CA GLY A 463 -13.13 18.07 60.09
C GLY A 463 -14.64 18.33 60.05
N GLN A 464 -15.10 19.39 59.37
CA GLN A 464 -16.53 19.63 59.13
C GLN A 464 -17.06 18.70 58.05
N THR A 465 -18.17 18.00 58.34
CA THR A 465 -18.93 17.25 57.35
C THR A 465 -19.94 18.16 56.65
N LEU A 466 -19.93 18.18 55.32
CA LEU A 466 -20.92 18.89 54.51
C LEU A 466 -21.98 17.91 54.02
N ALA A 467 -23.23 18.35 53.99
CA ALA A 467 -24.30 17.59 53.35
C ALA A 467 -24.10 17.61 51.82
N ALA A 468 -24.55 16.55 51.13
CA ALA A 468 -24.46 16.46 49.67
C ALA A 468 -25.24 17.57 48.94
N THR A 469 -26.23 18.18 49.60
CA THR A 469 -27.03 19.30 49.08
C THR A 469 -26.51 20.67 49.50
N ASP A 470 -25.40 20.74 50.24
CA ASP A 470 -24.85 22.01 50.70
C ASP A 470 -24.38 22.86 49.50
N PRO A 471 -24.86 24.12 49.35
CA PRO A 471 -24.50 24.96 48.21
C PRO A 471 -22.98 25.20 48.08
N SER A 472 -22.25 25.26 49.19
CA SER A 472 -20.79 25.43 49.19
C SER A 472 -20.09 24.18 48.67
N TYR A 473 -20.59 22.99 49.03
CA TYR A 473 -20.10 21.72 48.52
C TYR A 473 -20.35 21.58 47.02
N LEU A 474 -21.61 21.79 46.58
CA LEU A 474 -21.99 21.70 45.16
C LEU A 474 -21.17 22.66 44.28
N ARG A 475 -20.93 23.90 44.74
CA ARG A 475 -20.06 24.86 44.02
C ARG A 475 -18.60 24.40 43.96
N SER A 476 -18.10 23.79 45.02
CA SER A 476 -16.72 23.31 45.09
C SER A 476 -16.49 22.13 44.17
N THR A 477 -17.39 21.14 44.16
CA THR A 477 -17.31 19.99 43.24
C THR A 477 -17.51 20.42 41.78
N THR A 478 -18.37 21.41 41.53
CA THR A 478 -18.51 22.01 40.20
C THR A 478 -17.21 22.66 39.75
N ALA A 479 -16.57 23.47 40.61
CA ALA A 479 -15.28 24.09 40.28
C ALA A 479 -14.16 23.06 40.03
N CYS A 480 -14.18 21.93 40.74
CA CYS A 480 -13.30 20.79 40.47
C CYS A 480 -13.53 20.25 39.06
N LEU A 481 -14.78 19.90 38.72
CA LEU A 481 -15.18 19.40 37.40
C LEU A 481 -14.80 20.37 36.28
N THR A 482 -15.16 21.65 36.39
CA THR A 482 -14.83 22.67 35.39
C THR A 482 -13.33 22.80 35.17
N ALA A 483 -12.52 22.71 36.23
CA ALA A 483 -11.07 22.78 36.12
C ALA A 483 -10.49 21.59 35.35
N ILE A 484 -11.01 20.37 35.55
CA ILE A 484 -10.63 19.18 34.77
C ILE A 484 -10.87 19.43 33.29
N VAL A 485 -12.10 19.82 32.92
CA VAL A 485 -12.50 20.09 31.52
C VAL A 485 -11.62 21.18 30.89
N ILE A 486 -11.37 22.30 31.58
CA ILE A 486 -10.50 23.36 31.05
C ILE A 486 -9.07 22.88 30.82
N THR A 487 -8.53 22.07 31.73
CA THR A 487 -7.20 21.50 31.53
C THR A 487 -7.17 20.41 30.46
N GLN A 488 -8.25 19.66 30.25
CA GLN A 488 -8.40 18.70 29.15
C GLN A 488 -8.39 19.39 27.79
N VAL A 489 -9.00 20.58 27.67
CA VAL A 489 -8.84 21.41 26.46
C VAL A 489 -7.38 21.73 26.16
N ALA A 490 -6.54 21.99 27.17
CA ALA A 490 -5.10 22.16 26.93
C ALA A 490 -4.41 20.82 26.60
N ASN A 491 -4.82 19.74 27.28
CA ASN A 491 -4.29 18.41 27.09
C ASN A 491 -4.54 17.86 25.68
N VAL A 492 -5.71 18.08 25.09
CA VAL A 492 -6.00 17.62 23.72
C VAL A 492 -5.01 18.23 22.74
N PHE A 493 -4.67 19.52 22.89
CA PHE A 493 -3.66 20.19 22.07
C PHE A 493 -2.23 19.70 22.35
N ALA A 494 -1.88 19.40 23.60
CA ALA A 494 -0.61 18.76 23.96
C ALA A 494 -0.48 17.35 23.34
N CYS A 495 -1.58 16.62 23.24
CA CYS A 495 -1.63 15.26 22.72
C CYS A 495 -1.63 15.17 21.18
N ARG A 496 -1.81 16.26 20.44
CA ARG A 496 -1.82 16.23 18.95
C ARG A 496 -0.55 15.72 18.29
N SER A 497 0.59 15.84 18.99
CA SER A 497 1.86 15.27 18.56
C SER A 497 2.61 14.69 19.76
N GLU A 498 3.32 13.59 19.57
CA GLU A 498 4.21 13.03 20.59
C GLU A 498 5.58 13.70 20.61
N SER A 499 6.04 14.21 19.46
CA SER A 499 7.40 14.74 19.26
C SER A 499 7.44 16.26 19.16
N ARG A 500 6.41 16.88 18.58
CA ARG A 500 6.37 18.32 18.31
C ARG A 500 5.61 19.07 19.41
N PRO A 501 6.18 20.18 19.94
CA PRO A 501 5.44 21.07 20.82
C PRO A 501 4.22 21.66 20.12
N PHE A 502 3.15 21.91 20.87
CA PHE A 502 1.98 22.59 20.35
C PHE A 502 2.33 23.96 19.78
N ALA A 503 1.82 24.25 18.58
CA ALA A 503 1.93 25.56 17.94
C ALA A 503 0.53 26.18 17.73
N PRO A 504 0.29 27.44 18.13
CA PRO A 504 -1.03 28.08 17.97
C PRO A 504 -1.57 28.11 16.55
N ARG A 505 -0.69 28.10 15.53
CA ARG A 505 -1.09 28.04 14.12
C ARG A 505 -1.79 26.74 13.74
N GLU A 506 -1.57 25.67 14.49
CA GLU A 506 -2.14 24.35 14.20
C GLU A 506 -3.59 24.23 14.70
N ILE A 507 -4.09 25.13 15.55
CA ILE A 507 -5.45 25.05 16.13
C ILE A 507 -6.53 24.85 15.04
N LEU A 508 -6.37 25.50 13.88
CA LEU A 508 -7.36 25.49 12.80
C LEU A 508 -7.21 24.32 11.81
N THR A 509 -6.19 23.47 11.94
CA THR A 509 -5.92 22.42 10.95
C THR A 509 -6.85 21.22 11.10
N ASN A 510 -7.30 20.91 12.33
CA ASN A 510 -8.24 19.83 12.62
C ASN A 510 -9.60 20.41 13.06
N ARG A 511 -10.52 20.52 12.10
CA ARG A 511 -11.86 21.09 12.33
C ARG A 511 -12.71 20.22 13.26
N LEU A 512 -12.53 18.90 13.25
CA LEU A 512 -13.28 17.98 14.11
C LEU A 512 -12.85 18.15 15.57
N LEU A 513 -11.54 18.28 15.83
CA LEU A 513 -11.01 18.58 17.15
C LEU A 513 -11.51 19.93 17.67
N LEU A 514 -11.52 20.98 16.82
CA LEU A 514 -12.05 22.28 17.21
C LEU A 514 -13.55 22.23 17.54
N ALA A 515 -14.34 21.51 16.73
CA ALA A 515 -15.74 21.28 17.03
C ALA A 515 -15.91 20.52 18.36
N GLY A 516 -15.04 19.54 18.63
CA GLY A 516 -14.99 18.83 19.91
C GLY A 516 -14.76 19.75 21.10
N VAL A 517 -13.75 20.62 21.04
CA VAL A 517 -13.46 21.60 22.10
C VAL A 517 -14.63 22.56 22.31
N VAL A 518 -15.29 23.01 21.24
CA VAL A 518 -16.47 23.88 21.36
C VAL A 518 -17.63 23.13 22.03
N ILE A 519 -17.90 21.89 21.62
CA ILE A 519 -18.96 21.05 22.20
C ILE A 519 -18.68 20.77 23.67
N GLU A 520 -17.44 20.43 24.02
CA GLU A 520 -16.96 20.23 25.38
C GLU A 520 -17.25 21.46 26.25
N LEU A 521 -16.84 22.65 25.80
CA LEU A 521 -17.07 23.92 26.52
C LEU A 521 -18.56 24.26 26.67
N LEU A 522 -19.37 23.97 25.64
CA LEU A 522 -20.82 24.17 25.70
C LEU A 522 -21.48 23.17 26.66
N LEU A 523 -21.03 21.92 26.69
CA LEU A 523 -21.56 20.87 27.55
C LEU A 523 -21.27 21.18 29.02
N ILE A 524 -20.04 21.55 29.36
CA ILE A 524 -19.71 21.94 30.74
C ILE A 524 -20.47 23.21 31.16
N ALA A 525 -20.63 24.19 30.26
CA ALA A 525 -21.46 25.36 30.54
C ALA A 525 -22.93 24.97 30.77
N ALA A 526 -23.46 24.01 30.01
CA ALA A 526 -24.81 23.49 30.22
C ALA A 526 -24.94 22.78 31.58
N ILE A 527 -23.94 22.00 31.98
CA ILE A 527 -23.89 21.32 33.28
C ILE A 527 -23.83 22.32 34.45
N ASP A 528 -23.04 23.38 34.31
CA ASP A 528 -22.75 24.34 35.40
C ASP A 528 -23.83 25.42 35.56
N TYR A 529 -24.60 25.73 34.52
CA TYR A 529 -25.51 26.88 34.53
C TYR A 529 -26.98 26.57 34.23
N THR A 530 -27.35 25.33 33.91
CA THR A 530 -28.76 24.96 33.69
C THR A 530 -29.36 24.20 34.88
N SER A 531 -30.66 24.37 35.08
CA SER A 531 -31.41 23.66 36.13
C SER A 531 -31.49 22.15 35.92
N TRP A 532 -31.32 21.68 34.69
CA TRP A 532 -31.22 20.25 34.39
C TRP A 532 -29.82 19.71 34.74
N GLY A 533 -28.77 20.44 34.38
CA GLY A 533 -27.39 20.14 34.75
C GLY A 533 -27.22 19.98 36.26
N HIS A 534 -27.68 20.97 37.03
CA HIS A 534 -27.63 20.95 38.50
C HIS A 534 -28.31 19.72 39.11
N ARG A 535 -29.49 19.35 38.58
CA ARG A 535 -30.30 18.24 39.11
C ARG A 535 -29.68 16.88 38.81
N ILE A 536 -29.11 16.69 37.63
CA ILE A 536 -28.55 15.39 37.23
C ILE A 536 -27.15 15.20 37.79
N PHE A 537 -26.28 16.20 37.64
CA PHE A 537 -24.85 16.06 37.95
C PHE A 537 -24.49 16.54 39.36
N GLY A 538 -25.46 17.01 40.14
CA GLY A 538 -25.21 17.54 41.47
C GLY A 538 -24.25 18.74 41.43
N THR A 539 -24.46 19.63 40.47
CA THR A 539 -23.64 20.84 40.27
C THR A 539 -24.38 22.10 40.72
N ALA A 540 -23.65 23.20 40.86
CA ALA A 540 -24.19 24.52 41.16
C ALA A 540 -23.40 25.60 40.43
N SER A 541 -24.05 26.71 40.12
CA SER A 541 -23.40 27.80 39.38
C SER A 541 -22.20 28.37 40.14
N ILE A 542 -21.09 28.48 39.42
CA ILE A 542 -19.82 29.01 39.89
C ILE A 542 -19.55 30.40 39.29
N GLY A 543 -18.75 31.20 39.99
CA GLY A 543 -18.31 32.50 39.49
C GLY A 543 -17.15 32.37 38.50
N TRP A 544 -16.90 33.42 37.71
CA TRP A 544 -15.78 33.49 36.77
C TRP A 544 -14.41 33.22 37.41
N THR A 545 -14.25 33.53 38.70
CA THR A 545 -13.02 33.27 39.45
C THR A 545 -12.66 31.78 39.47
N ALA A 546 -13.64 30.88 39.50
CA ALA A 546 -13.39 29.44 39.46
C ALA A 546 -12.84 28.99 38.09
N TRP A 547 -13.35 29.55 37.00
CA TRP A 547 -12.83 29.31 35.64
C TRP A 547 -11.41 29.85 35.47
N ALA A 548 -11.16 31.06 35.97
CA ALA A 548 -9.87 31.73 35.86
C ALA A 548 -8.74 30.97 36.59
N VAL A 549 -9.06 30.20 37.64
CA VAL A 549 -8.07 29.38 38.37
C VAL A 549 -7.46 28.30 37.49
N ALA A 550 -8.20 27.72 36.54
CA ALA A 550 -7.72 26.64 35.69
C ALA A 550 -6.80 27.12 34.54
N LEU A 551 -6.95 28.38 34.09
CA LEU A 551 -6.22 28.91 32.93
C LEU A 551 -4.68 28.91 33.10
N PRO A 552 -4.10 29.32 34.25
CA PRO A 552 -2.65 29.21 34.47
C PRO A 552 -2.15 27.76 34.42
N PHE A 553 -2.94 26.80 34.90
CA PHE A 553 -2.56 25.38 34.85
C PHE A 553 -2.65 24.82 33.43
N ALA A 554 -3.66 25.21 32.65
CA ALA A 554 -3.75 24.90 31.23
C ALA A 554 -2.52 25.41 30.45
N ALA A 555 -2.10 26.66 30.71
CA ALA A 555 -0.89 27.21 30.12
C ALA A 555 0.39 26.49 30.60
N ALA A 556 0.45 26.15 31.90
CA ALA A 556 1.57 25.40 32.47
C ALA A 556 1.66 23.98 31.88
N LEU A 557 0.54 23.30 31.66
CA LEU A 557 0.47 21.98 31.04
C LEU A 557 1.12 22.00 29.65
N LEU A 558 0.72 22.96 28.80
CA LEU A 558 1.30 23.13 27.47
C LEU A 558 2.81 23.45 27.53
N ALA A 559 3.23 24.30 28.48
CA ALA A 559 4.63 24.68 28.65
C ALA A 559 5.48 23.48 29.12
N ILE A 560 5.00 22.70 30.09
CA ILE A 560 5.67 21.52 30.62
C ILE A 560 5.82 20.46 29.52
N ASP A 561 4.74 20.18 28.79
CA ASP A 561 4.76 19.24 27.66
C ASP A 561 5.74 19.68 26.56
N ALA A 562 5.71 20.96 26.18
CA ALA A 562 6.64 21.52 25.20
C ALA A 562 8.11 21.36 25.63
N LEU A 563 8.40 21.58 26.91
CA LEU A 563 9.75 21.48 27.46
C LEU A 563 10.22 20.02 27.52
N TRP A 564 9.32 19.10 27.87
CA TRP A 564 9.59 17.66 27.85
C TRP A 564 9.90 17.16 26.43
N LYS A 565 9.07 17.52 25.44
CA LYS A 565 9.29 17.15 24.04
C LYS A 565 10.62 17.67 23.49
N ARG A 566 10.97 18.93 23.78
CA ARG A 566 12.26 19.54 23.36
C ARG A 566 13.47 18.82 23.96
N ARG A 567 13.39 18.42 25.24
CA ARG A 567 14.46 17.64 25.89
C ARG A 567 14.62 16.27 25.26
N ARG A 568 13.51 15.59 24.97
CA ARG A 568 13.52 14.26 24.34
C ARG A 568 14.08 14.31 22.91
N ALA A 569 13.69 15.31 22.11
CA ALA A 569 14.25 15.53 20.78
C ALA A 569 15.77 15.76 20.82
N SER A 570 16.25 16.52 21.80
CA SER A 570 17.68 16.78 21.99
C SER A 570 18.46 15.52 22.35
N CYS A 571 17.93 14.66 23.24
CA CYS A 571 18.57 13.39 23.59
C CYS A 571 18.66 12.41 22.41
N HIS A 572 17.65 12.36 21.54
CA HIS A 572 17.68 11.51 20.33
C HIS A 572 18.72 11.99 19.30
N LEU A 573 18.93 13.31 19.18
CA LEU A 573 19.98 13.88 18.32
C LEU A 573 21.40 13.55 18.82
N PHE A 574 21.61 13.51 20.15
CA PHE A 574 22.90 13.10 20.73
C PHE A 574 23.12 11.58 20.66
N GLY A 575 22.08 10.76 20.81
CA GLY A 575 22.17 9.30 20.69
C GLY A 575 22.54 8.81 19.28
N ARG A 576 22.11 9.51 18.22
CA ARG A 576 22.50 9.19 16.83
C ARG A 576 23.97 9.50 16.51
N ARG A 577 24.66 10.35 17.27
CA ARG A 577 26.08 10.65 17.07
C ARG A 577 27.04 9.63 17.70
N SER A 578 26.54 8.69 18.50
CA SER A 578 27.37 7.69 19.20
C SER A 578 27.43 6.32 18.47
N LEU A 579 26.82 6.20 17.28
CA LEU A 579 26.73 4.96 16.51
C LEU A 579 27.14 5.13 15.04
N TYR A 580 27.97 6.13 14.74
CA TYR A 580 28.70 6.24 13.47
C TYR A 580 30.20 6.14 13.70
#